data_AF-A0A7V7DE69-F1
#
_entry.id   AF-A0A7V7DE69-F1
#
_cell.length_a   1.000
_cell.length_b   1.000
_cell.length_c   1.000
_cell.angle_alpha   90.00
_cell.angle_beta   90.00
_cell.angle_gamma   90.00
#
_symmetry.space_group_name_H-M   'P 1'
#
loop_
_entity.id
_entity.type
_entity.pdbx_description
1 polymer ?
#
loop_
_entity_poly.entity_id
_entity_poly.type
_entity_poly.pdbx_seq_one_letter_code
_entity_poly.pdbx_strand_id
1 'polypeptide(L)'
;MCHLILFLPVFALPVFWFFPFETALPLYLIILGVSLFIYFKIFKAMRQQVRTGSEGIIGKKGFVVEDIDPEGKIRYASEIWNARTNGNRFLKGEHVRICGIKRLMLQVEKLSNV
;
A
#
# COMPACT_ATOMS: atom_id res chain seq x y z
N MET A 1 8.19 -4.86 -14.58
CA MET A 1 7.87 -4.82 -16.03
C MET A 1 7.62 -3.40 -16.59
N CYS A 2 7.76 -2.32 -15.82
CA CYS A 2 7.45 -0.94 -16.26
C CYS A 2 8.61 -0.18 -16.92
N HIS A 3 9.79 -0.79 -17.10
CA HIS A 3 10.97 -0.11 -17.64
C HIS A 3 10.97 -0.02 -19.19
N LEU A 4 10.12 -0.78 -19.87
CA LEU A 4 10.08 -0.84 -21.34
C LEU A 4 9.54 0.46 -21.98
N ILE A 5 8.57 1.12 -21.33
CA ILE A 5 7.95 2.37 -21.81
C ILE A 5 8.94 3.55 -21.74
N LEU A 6 9.91 3.50 -20.82
CA LEU A 6 10.93 4.53 -20.66
C LEU A 6 12.04 4.45 -21.72
N PHE A 7 12.19 3.31 -22.39
CA PHE A 7 13.16 3.10 -23.48
C PHE A 7 12.61 3.45 -24.87
N LEU A 8 11.29 3.63 -25.01
CA LEU A 8 10.65 4.04 -26.27
C LEU A 8 11.22 5.36 -26.84
N PRO A 9 11.52 6.40 -26.02
CA PRO A 9 12.15 7.62 -26.52
C PRO A 9 13.62 7.41 -26.92
N VAL A 10 14.32 6.49 -26.25
CA VAL A 10 15.73 6.15 -26.54
C VAL A 10 15.85 5.43 -27.89
N PHE A 11 14.86 4.59 -28.23
CA PHE A 11 14.76 3.97 -29.56
C PHE A 11 14.31 4.94 -30.67
N ALA A 12 13.76 6.11 -30.33
CA ALA A 12 13.43 7.15 -31.30
C ALA A 12 14.67 7.96 -31.77
N LEU A 13 15.78 7.93 -31.02
CA LEU A 13 17.04 8.58 -31.42
C LEU A 13 17.64 8.07 -32.75
N PRO A 14 17.71 6.76 -33.05
CA PRO A 14 18.21 6.31 -34.36
C PRO A 14 17.28 6.69 -35.52
N VAL A 15 15.98 6.88 -35.29
CA VAL A 15 15.02 7.39 -36.30
C VAL A 15 15.28 8.88 -36.62
N PHE A 16 15.84 9.61 -35.66
CA PHE A 16 16.15 11.04 -35.76
C PHE A 16 17.32 11.35 -36.71
N TRP A 17 18.12 10.35 -37.11
CA TRP A 17 19.23 10.55 -38.05
C TRP A 17 18.77 10.83 -39.49
N PHE A 18 17.50 10.58 -39.81
CA PHE A 18 16.99 10.59 -41.19
C PHE A 18 15.97 11.72 -41.48
N PHE A 19 15.53 12.51 -40.49
CA PHE A 19 14.39 13.41 -40.60
C PHE A 19 14.74 14.86 -40.21
N PRO A 20 14.15 15.91 -40.83
CA PRO A 20 14.43 17.30 -40.49
C PRO A 20 14.05 17.63 -39.04
N PHE A 21 15.04 18.12 -38.28
CA PHE A 21 14.97 18.44 -36.84
C PHE A 21 13.75 19.29 -36.44
N GLU A 22 13.27 20.12 -37.36
CA GLU A 22 12.13 21.02 -37.16
C GLU A 22 10.81 20.30 -36.87
N THR A 23 10.61 19.11 -37.45
CA THR A 23 9.37 18.32 -37.24
C THR A 23 9.48 17.32 -36.10
N ALA A 24 10.69 16.82 -35.86
CA ALA A 24 10.92 15.79 -34.87
C ALA A 24 10.95 16.36 -33.44
N LEU A 25 11.36 17.61 -33.26
CA LEU A 25 11.38 18.29 -31.96
C LEU A 25 9.98 18.49 -31.32
N PRO A 26 8.96 19.04 -32.02
CA PRO A 26 7.62 19.18 -31.44
C PRO A 26 6.96 17.82 -31.18
N LEU A 27 7.13 16.85 -32.09
CA LEU A 27 6.60 15.50 -31.91
C LEU A 27 7.20 14.81 -30.68
N TYR A 28 8.52 14.96 -30.47
CA TYR A 28 9.21 14.42 -29.31
C TYR A 28 8.72 15.05 -28.00
N LEU A 29 8.54 16.38 -27.96
CA LEU A 29 8.01 17.08 -26.80
C LEU A 29 6.58 16.62 -26.44
N ILE A 30 5.73 16.38 -27.44
CA ILE A 30 4.37 15.87 -27.21
C ILE A 30 4.41 14.47 -26.58
N ILE A 31 5.21 13.57 -27.14
CA ILE A 31 5.35 12.19 -26.63
C ILE A 31 5.92 12.20 -25.21
N LEU A 32 6.95 13.02 -24.96
CA LEU A 32 7.55 13.17 -23.64
C LEU A 32 6.55 13.72 -22.62
N GLY A 33 5.77 14.74 -23.00
CA GLY A 33 4.75 15.34 -22.15
C GLY A 33 3.65 14.35 -21.76
N VAL A 34 3.13 13.59 -22.73
CA VAL A 34 2.11 12.55 -22.47
C VAL A 34 2.67 11.45 -21.57
N SER A 35 3.90 11.00 -21.82
CA SER A 35 4.57 9.99 -21.00
C SER A 35 4.75 10.46 -19.55
N LEU A 36 5.23 11.68 -19.34
CA LEU A 36 5.37 12.30 -18.01
C LEU A 36 4.02 12.45 -17.30
N PHE A 37 2.97 12.83 -18.01
CA PHE A 37 1.62 12.97 -17.44
C PHE A 37 1.07 11.63 -16.96
N ILE A 38 1.20 10.59 -17.78
CA ILE A 38 0.80 9.22 -17.42
C ILE A 38 1.63 8.73 -16.23
N TYR A 39 2.95 8.98 -16.23
CA TYR A 39 3.81 8.63 -15.10
C TYR A 39 3.37 9.34 -13.82
N PHE A 40 3.08 10.64 -13.87
CA PHE A 40 2.63 11.38 -12.70
C PHE A 40 1.31 10.82 -12.14
N LYS A 41 0.38 10.45 -13.03
CA LYS A 41 -0.88 9.79 -12.65
C LYS A 41 -0.65 8.40 -12.07
N ILE A 42 0.20 7.57 -12.67
CA ILE A 42 0.56 6.25 -12.16
C ILE A 42 1.28 6.38 -10.83
N PHE A 43 2.24 7.29 -10.68
CA PHE A 43 2.95 7.52 -9.43
C PHE A 43 2.00 8.01 -8.34
N LYS A 44 1.08 8.92 -8.66
CA LYS A 44 0.03 9.35 -7.73
C LYS A 44 -0.90 8.20 -7.35
N ALA A 45 -1.30 7.36 -8.30
CA ALA A 45 -2.14 6.19 -8.06
C ALA A 45 -1.41 5.12 -7.24
N MET A 46 -0.15 4.82 -7.56
CA MET A 46 0.72 3.91 -6.81
C MET A 46 0.96 4.43 -5.40
N ARG A 47 1.19 5.74 -5.22
CA ARG A 47 1.33 6.36 -3.89
C ARG A 47 0.02 6.34 -3.09
N GLN A 48 -1.13 6.29 -3.77
CA GLN A 48 -2.43 6.06 -3.14
C GLN A 48 -2.75 4.56 -2.91
N GLN A 49 -2.10 3.64 -3.64
CA GLN A 49 -2.31 2.20 -3.58
C GLN A 49 -1.27 1.43 -2.74
N VAL A 50 -0.45 2.11 -1.95
CA VAL A 50 0.19 1.47 -0.79
C VAL A 50 -0.70 1.62 0.45
N ARG A 51 -2.01 1.43 0.29
CA ARG A 51 -2.83 0.89 1.38
C ARG A 51 -2.53 -0.60 1.46
N THR A 52 -1.31 -0.95 1.88
CA THR A 52 -1.09 -2.30 2.39
C THR A 52 -2.15 -2.53 3.46
N GLY A 53 -2.79 -3.72 3.44
CA GLY A 53 -3.92 -4.05 4.32
C GLY A 53 -3.66 -3.80 5.81
N SER A 54 -2.42 -3.54 6.21
CA SER A 54 -1.99 -3.10 7.53
C SER A 54 -2.50 -1.75 8.02
N GLU A 55 -2.63 -0.73 7.16
CA GLU A 55 -3.05 0.62 7.61
C GLU A 55 -4.57 0.75 7.77
N GLY A 56 -5.36 -0.12 7.12
CA GLY A 56 -6.82 -0.13 7.24
C GLY A 56 -7.35 -0.82 8.51
N ILE A 57 -6.50 -1.61 9.16
CA ILE A 57 -6.85 -2.43 10.33
C ILE A 57 -6.62 -1.64 11.65
N ILE A 58 -5.66 -0.72 11.66
CA ILE A 58 -5.33 0.09 12.84
C ILE A 58 -6.53 0.99 13.20
N GLY A 59 -6.89 1.02 14.48
CA GLY A 59 -8.05 1.73 15.03
C GLY A 59 -9.37 0.95 14.97
N LYS A 60 -9.39 -0.23 14.34
CA LYS A 60 -10.60 -1.07 14.25
C LYS A 60 -10.77 -1.97 15.47
N LYS A 61 -11.99 -2.48 15.66
CA LYS A 61 -12.35 -3.44 16.70
C LYS A 61 -12.13 -4.87 16.21
N GLY A 62 -11.40 -5.67 16.96
CA GLY A 62 -11.29 -7.12 16.78
C GLY A 62 -12.11 -7.86 17.84
N PHE A 63 -12.50 -9.09 17.53
CA PHE A 63 -13.18 -10.00 18.46
C PHE A 63 -12.23 -11.10 18.90
N VAL A 64 -12.03 -11.27 20.19
CA VAL A 64 -11.10 -12.28 20.74
C VAL A 64 -11.72 -13.66 20.57
N VAL A 65 -11.08 -14.52 19.79
CA VAL A 65 -11.53 -15.90 19.56
C VAL A 65 -10.76 -16.92 20.40
N GLU A 66 -9.60 -16.51 20.91
CA GLU A 66 -8.70 -17.27 21.76
C GLU A 66 -8.07 -16.29 22.76
N ASP A 67 -8.00 -16.69 24.03
CA ASP A 67 -7.47 -15.86 25.12
C ASP A 67 -6.09 -15.29 24.76
N ILE A 68 -5.86 -14.02 25.11
CA ILE A 68 -4.62 -13.29 24.79
C ILE A 68 -3.85 -13.03 26.08
N ASP A 69 -2.75 -13.79 26.29
CA ASP A 69 -1.82 -13.60 27.41
C ASP A 69 -0.42 -14.22 27.13
N PRO A 70 0.58 -13.43 26.70
CA PRO A 70 0.47 -12.13 26.04
C PRO A 70 0.10 -12.25 24.56
N GLU A 71 0.05 -13.47 24.01
CA GLU A 71 -0.34 -13.77 22.64
C GLU A 71 -1.65 -14.55 22.61
N GLY A 72 -2.39 -14.40 21.52
CA GLY A 72 -3.62 -15.12 21.26
C GLY A 72 -4.12 -14.82 19.85
N LYS A 73 -5.41 -15.04 19.60
CA LYS A 73 -6.00 -14.83 18.28
C LYS A 73 -7.27 -13.98 18.35
N ILE A 74 -7.38 -13.08 17.38
CA ILE A 74 -8.58 -12.28 17.18
C ILE A 74 -9.15 -12.53 15.79
N ARG A 75 -10.46 -12.43 15.67
CA ARG A 75 -11.15 -12.32 14.39
C ARG A 75 -11.36 -10.85 14.06
N TYR A 76 -10.87 -10.45 12.90
CA TYR A 76 -11.16 -9.15 12.29
C TYR A 76 -11.73 -9.38 10.89
N ALA A 77 -12.85 -8.74 10.59
CA ALA A 77 -13.67 -9.05 9.42
C ALA A 77 -13.99 -10.56 9.35
N SER A 78 -13.42 -11.27 8.37
CA SER A 78 -13.61 -12.72 8.17
C SER A 78 -12.33 -13.53 8.36
N GLU A 79 -11.25 -12.90 8.86
CA GLU A 79 -9.94 -13.53 9.00
C GLU A 79 -9.53 -13.64 10.48
N ILE A 80 -8.81 -14.71 10.79
CA ILE A 80 -8.21 -14.92 12.11
C ILE A 80 -6.77 -14.41 12.04
N TRP A 81 -6.46 -13.48 12.94
CA TRP A 81 -5.16 -12.84 13.03
C TRP A 81 -4.52 -13.13 14.38
N ASN A 82 -3.20 -13.32 14.38
CA ASN A 82 -2.43 -13.41 15.61
C ASN A 82 -2.38 -12.03 16.26
N ALA A 83 -2.69 -11.99 17.55
CA ALA A 83 -2.72 -10.76 18.33
C ALA A 83 -1.81 -10.87 19.54
N ARG A 84 -1.21 -9.75 19.94
CA ARG A 84 -0.40 -9.62 21.14
C ARG A 84 -0.80 -8.37 21.91
N THR A 85 -0.85 -8.52 23.23
CA THR A 85 -1.08 -7.46 24.21
C THR A 85 0.22 -7.11 24.93
N ASN A 86 0.34 -5.86 25.39
CA ASN A 86 1.54 -5.38 26.10
C ASN A 86 1.32 -5.22 27.62
N GLY A 87 0.32 -5.91 28.18
CA GLY A 87 0.10 -5.94 29.63
C GLY A 87 -1.31 -6.29 30.10
N ASN A 88 -2.32 -6.22 29.21
CA ASN A 88 -3.70 -6.58 29.55
C ASN A 88 -4.04 -7.97 29.03
N ARG A 89 -4.54 -8.85 29.88
CA ARG A 89 -5.11 -10.13 29.44
C ARG A 89 -6.50 -9.91 28.86
N PHE A 90 -6.81 -10.59 27.76
CA PHE A 90 -8.14 -10.56 27.16
C PHE A 90 -8.68 -11.97 27.05
N LEU A 91 -9.94 -12.15 27.43
CA LEU A 91 -10.62 -13.45 27.36
C LEU A 91 -11.35 -13.60 26.03
N LYS A 92 -11.54 -14.85 25.60
CA LYS A 92 -12.38 -15.19 24.46
C LYS A 92 -13.78 -14.59 24.64
N GLY A 93 -14.25 -13.93 23.59
CA GLY A 93 -15.53 -13.22 23.59
C GLY A 93 -15.41 -11.71 23.78
N GLU A 94 -14.23 -11.20 24.14
CA GLU A 94 -14.03 -9.77 24.35
C GLU A 94 -13.78 -9.00 23.03
N HIS A 95 -14.04 -7.70 23.08
CA HIS A 95 -13.69 -6.78 22.00
C HIS A 95 -12.45 -5.97 22.36
N VAL A 96 -11.49 -5.94 21.44
CA VAL A 96 -10.23 -5.21 21.59
C VAL A 96 -10.04 -4.22 20.45
N ARG A 97 -9.26 -3.16 20.70
CA ARG A 97 -8.89 -2.19 19.66
C ARG A 97 -7.51 -2.54 19.11
N ILE A 98 -7.36 -2.55 17.80
CA ILE A 98 -6.08 -2.82 17.14
C ILE A 98 -5.28 -1.52 17.06
N CYS A 99 -4.12 -1.47 17.71
CA CYS A 99 -3.27 -0.27 17.81
C CYS A 99 -2.08 -0.30 16.84
N GLY A 100 -1.73 -1.46 16.30
CA GLY A 100 -0.60 -1.58 15.37
C GLY A 100 -0.44 -2.98 14.79
N ILE A 101 0.52 -3.13 13.88
CA ILE A 101 0.92 -4.42 13.31
C ILE A 101 2.44 -4.53 13.36
N LYS A 102 2.96 -5.62 13.92
CA LYS A 102 4.39 -5.90 14.01
C LYS A 102 4.66 -7.32 13.51
N ARG A 103 5.40 -7.48 12.41
CA ARG A 103 5.77 -8.80 11.83
C ARG A 103 4.56 -9.75 11.67
N LEU A 104 3.47 -9.29 11.05
CA LEU A 104 2.20 -10.03 10.86
C LEU A 104 1.43 -10.36 12.15
N MET A 105 1.78 -9.73 13.28
CA MET A 105 1.08 -9.85 14.55
C MET A 105 0.41 -8.52 14.88
N LEU A 106 -0.90 -8.54 15.17
CA LEU A 106 -1.67 -7.37 15.54
C LEU A 106 -1.37 -7.00 17.00
N GLN A 107 -1.09 -5.74 17.27
CA GLN A 107 -1.03 -5.21 18.63
C GLN A 107 -2.42 -4.74 19.03
N VAL A 108 -2.89 -5.20 20.19
CA VAL A 108 -4.23 -4.90 20.69
C VAL A 108 -4.20 -4.28 22.07
N GLU A 109 -5.14 -3.37 22.32
CA GLU A 109 -5.34 -2.70 23.60
C GLU A 109 -6.82 -2.70 24.00
N LYS A 110 -7.07 -2.39 25.27
CA LYS A 110 -8.41 -2.33 25.84
C LYS A 110 -9.20 -1.23 25.13
N LEU A 111 -10.47 -1.49 24.85
CA LEU A 111 -11.38 -0.49 24.31
C LEU A 111 -11.64 0.58 25.40
N SER A 112 -10.79 1.61 25.49
CA SER A 112 -11.09 2.78 26.31
C SER A 112 -12.27 3.52 25.67
N ASN A 113 -13.40 3.50 26.37
CA ASN A 113 -14.49 4.44 26.16
C ASN A 113 -14.09 5.66 27.00
N VAL A 114 -13.76 6.77 26.34
CA VAL A 114 -13.67 8.10 26.96
C VAL A 114 -14.99 8.79 26.68
#